data_AF-A0A4Q4ZKZ7-F1
#
_entry.id   AF-A0A4Q4ZKZ7-F1
#
_cell.length_a   1.000
_cell.length_b   1.000
_cell.length_c   1.000
_cell.angle_alpha   90.00
_cell.angle_beta   90.00
_cell.angle_gamma   90.00
#
_symmetry.space_group_name_H-M   'P 1'
#
loop_
_entity.id
_entity.type
_entity.pdbx_description
1 polymer ?
#
loop_
_entity_poly.entity_id
_entity_poly.type
_entity_poly.pdbx_seq_one_letter_code
_entity_poly.pdbx_strand_id
1 'polypeptide(L)'
;MWESPTVLWGRLKLGREEYLQRLVTTLILDGDAPPWNTPRSPGEEGERFLQLLDEAVHGPTAGDRSSMPRGVFIDEYLLPKLEQDAANGWPDWAVLSADRVWVIELKTEAGSHRADQLPYYLRLAAAAHPNCNVDLTYITGPMTKPGPALLKGQRYSHVTWQQVLPLIESAWGDDQRPEVAAYVDMVATVVSNLSLLKPTEQRQVVLGLPRAEPHPATVEGRVNERTTDVPAATEPSGLLDLARATAADGRQRGIGAQNPEELEVLRDQALAEVGRLPTDDATRFVLPWLWQGGRTDGRALTVEGEEFGLELRFSRYKKIQVRV
;
A
#
# COMPACT_ATOMS: atom_id res chain seq x y z
N MET A 1 26.52 2.10 -12.24
CA MET A 1 25.64 2.65 -13.29
C MET A 1 24.23 2.28 -12.89
N TRP A 2 23.40 3.26 -12.55
CA TRP A 2 22.03 3.01 -12.12
C TRP A 2 21.17 2.59 -13.32
N GLU A 3 20.28 1.62 -13.11
CA GLU A 3 19.24 1.31 -14.09
C GLU A 3 18.32 2.52 -14.27
N SER A 4 17.89 2.80 -15.50
CA SER A 4 16.89 3.85 -15.75
C SER A 4 15.61 3.60 -14.92
N PRO A 5 15.04 4.61 -14.25
CA PRO A 5 13.83 4.46 -13.44
C PRO A 5 12.66 3.80 -14.20
N THR A 6 12.44 4.21 -15.45
CA THR A 6 11.38 3.66 -16.32
C THR A 6 11.60 2.18 -16.61
N VAL A 7 12.84 1.79 -16.91
CA VAL A 7 13.20 0.38 -17.17
C VAL A 7 13.00 -0.45 -15.90
N LEU A 8 13.42 0.08 -14.75
CA LEU A 8 13.25 -0.53 -13.44
C LEU A 8 11.77 -0.82 -13.14
N TRP A 9 10.87 0.16 -13.33
CA TRP A 9 9.45 -0.04 -13.06
C TRP A 9 8.83 -1.09 -13.99
N GLY A 10 9.20 -1.03 -15.28
CA GLY A 10 8.72 -1.96 -16.30
C GLY A 10 9.11 -3.40 -16.00
N ARG A 11 10.38 -3.62 -15.65
CA ARG A 11 10.96 -4.95 -15.39
C ARG A 11 10.44 -5.58 -14.10
N LEU A 12 10.41 -4.82 -13.01
CA LEU A 12 10.10 -5.34 -11.67
C LEU A 12 8.61 -5.45 -11.37
N LYS A 13 7.73 -4.82 -12.18
CA LYS A 13 6.28 -4.82 -11.97
C LYS A 13 5.82 -4.34 -10.58
N LEU A 14 6.61 -3.46 -9.98
CA LEU A 14 6.35 -2.90 -8.65
C LEU A 14 5.02 -2.14 -8.59
N GLY A 15 4.40 -2.16 -7.41
CA GLY A 15 3.37 -1.21 -7.02
C GLY A 15 3.91 0.22 -6.99
N ARG A 16 3.03 1.22 -6.88
CA ARG A 16 3.42 2.63 -6.86
C ARG A 16 4.27 2.98 -5.63
N GLU A 17 3.86 2.48 -4.48
CA GLU A 17 4.58 2.58 -3.20
C GLU A 17 5.97 1.94 -3.27
N GLU A 18 6.02 0.65 -3.60
CA GLU A 18 7.29 -0.11 -3.74
C GLU A 18 8.24 0.56 -4.76
N TYR A 19 7.69 1.11 -5.85
CA TYR A 19 8.49 1.82 -6.83
C TYR A 19 9.08 3.11 -6.25
N LEU A 20 8.29 3.93 -5.56
CA LEU A 20 8.75 5.16 -4.95
C LEU A 20 9.79 4.89 -3.85
N GLN A 21 9.55 3.89 -3.00
CA GLN A 21 10.51 3.39 -2.03
C GLN A 21 11.81 2.98 -2.72
N ARG A 22 11.74 2.22 -3.81
CA ARG A 22 12.93 1.76 -4.56
C ARG A 22 13.74 2.92 -5.12
N LEU A 23 13.09 3.93 -5.71
CA LEU A 23 13.78 5.11 -6.24
C LEU A 23 14.51 5.89 -5.14
N VAL A 24 13.83 6.17 -4.03
CA VAL A 24 14.41 6.95 -2.93
C VAL A 24 15.49 6.13 -2.20
N THR A 25 15.34 4.82 -2.08
CA THR A 25 16.37 3.93 -1.53
C THR A 25 17.65 3.98 -2.38
N THR A 26 17.53 3.93 -3.71
CA THR A 26 18.69 4.07 -4.61
C THR A 26 19.40 5.42 -4.41
N LEU A 27 18.64 6.51 -4.25
CA LEU A 27 19.18 7.83 -3.96
C LEU A 27 19.90 7.87 -2.60
N ILE A 28 19.27 7.37 -1.53
CA ILE A 28 19.83 7.35 -0.16
C ILE A 28 21.16 6.59 -0.13
N LEU A 29 21.25 5.47 -0.83
CA LEU A 29 22.42 4.60 -0.79
C LEU A 29 23.49 4.94 -1.83
N ASP A 30 23.23 5.91 -2.70
CA ASP A 30 24.07 6.25 -3.85
C ASP A 30 24.40 5.01 -4.72
N GLY A 31 23.43 4.08 -4.84
CA GLY A 31 23.70 2.76 -5.41
C GLY A 31 22.48 1.85 -5.44
N ASP A 32 22.69 0.61 -5.87
CA ASP A 32 21.59 -0.36 -6.00
C ASP A 32 20.95 -0.65 -4.64
N ALA A 33 19.62 -0.73 -4.63
CA ALA A 33 18.88 -1.12 -3.45
C ALA A 33 19.32 -2.51 -2.95
N PRO A 34 19.51 -2.68 -1.63
CA PRO A 34 20.18 -3.83 -1.06
C PRO A 34 19.22 -5.03 -0.99
N PRO A 35 19.72 -6.22 -0.61
CA PRO A 35 18.85 -7.27 -0.11
C PRO A 35 18.05 -6.77 1.10
N TRP A 36 16.87 -7.34 1.31
CA TRP A 36 15.99 -6.98 2.42
C TRP A 36 16.70 -7.05 3.78
N ASN A 37 16.35 -6.11 4.65
CA ASN A 37 16.84 -6.03 6.02
C ASN A 37 18.38 -6.02 6.12
N THR A 38 19.08 -5.45 5.13
CA THR A 38 20.54 -5.38 5.11
C THR A 38 21.03 -3.99 5.50
N PRO A 39 21.87 -3.87 6.54
CA PRO A 39 22.45 -2.60 6.94
C PRO A 39 23.40 -2.03 5.88
N ARG A 40 23.21 -0.75 5.55
CA ARG A 40 24.07 0.02 4.66
C ARG A 40 24.32 1.42 5.22
N SER A 41 25.51 1.96 4.98
CA SER A 41 25.74 3.39 5.16
C SER A 41 25.07 4.14 4.00
N PRO A 42 24.31 5.21 4.26
CA PRO A 42 23.87 6.11 3.21
C PRO A 42 25.08 6.75 2.49
N GLY A 43 24.87 7.19 1.25
CA GLY A 43 25.78 8.11 0.58
C GLY A 43 25.70 9.52 1.19
N GLU A 44 26.61 10.43 0.83
CA GLU A 44 26.69 11.78 1.41
C GLU A 44 25.37 12.56 1.31
N GLU A 45 24.77 12.63 0.11
CA GLU A 45 23.48 13.30 -0.07
C GLU A 45 22.31 12.50 0.54
N GLY A 46 22.45 11.18 0.68
CA GLY A 46 21.51 10.35 1.43
C GLY A 46 21.51 10.66 2.92
N GLU A 47 22.68 10.85 3.52
CA GLU A 47 22.82 11.33 4.90
C GLU A 47 22.17 12.71 5.05
N ARG A 48 22.42 13.62 4.10
CA ARG A 48 21.82 14.95 4.09
C ARG A 48 20.30 14.90 4.00
N PHE A 49 19.72 14.08 3.12
CA PHE A 49 18.27 13.92 3.02
C PHE A 49 17.67 13.40 4.32
N LEU A 50 18.24 12.35 4.91
CA LEU A 50 17.77 11.79 6.18
C LEU A 50 17.83 12.82 7.30
N GLN A 51 18.88 13.66 7.33
CA GLN A 51 18.98 14.77 8.27
C GLN A 51 17.88 15.82 8.03
N LEU A 52 17.67 16.25 6.78
CA LEU A 52 16.62 17.22 6.43
C LEU A 52 15.24 16.71 6.82
N LEU A 53 14.98 15.42 6.58
CA LEU A 53 13.73 14.76 6.97
C LEU A 53 13.57 14.72 8.49
N ASP A 54 14.62 14.34 9.24
CA ASP A 54 14.60 14.32 10.69
C ASP A 54 14.29 15.71 11.28
N GLU A 55 14.97 16.74 10.77
CA GLU A 55 14.76 18.12 11.19
C GLU A 55 13.33 18.60 10.88
N ALA A 56 12.79 18.23 9.71
CA ALA A 56 11.44 18.58 9.32
C ALA A 56 10.37 17.93 10.21
N VAL A 57 10.59 16.68 10.64
CA VAL A 57 9.57 15.90 11.35
C VAL A 57 9.70 15.94 12.87
N HIS A 58 10.91 16.13 13.40
CA HIS A 58 11.21 16.07 14.83
C HIS A 58 11.83 17.36 15.38
N GLY A 59 12.01 18.36 14.51
CA GLY A 59 12.61 19.64 14.84
C GLY A 59 14.14 19.57 14.86
N PRO A 60 14.81 20.73 14.94
CA PRO A 60 16.26 20.77 15.06
C PRO A 60 16.69 20.13 16.38
N THR A 61 17.54 19.10 16.30
CA THR A 61 18.17 18.51 17.47
C THR A 61 19.06 19.57 18.12
N ALA A 62 18.76 19.94 19.37
CA ALA A 62 19.58 20.86 20.16
C ALA A 62 20.86 20.14 20.62
N GLY A 63 21.80 19.93 19.69
CA GLY A 63 23.06 19.24 19.93
C GLY A 63 23.98 19.37 18.72
N ASP A 64 25.28 19.39 18.97
CA ASP A 64 26.33 19.56 17.96
C ASP A 64 26.16 18.54 16.81
N ARG A 65 25.72 19.04 15.65
CA ARG A 65 25.39 18.24 14.45
C ARG A 65 26.59 17.43 13.93
N SER A 66 27.80 17.75 14.36
CA SER A 66 29.04 17.09 13.96
C SER A 66 29.34 15.78 14.69
N SER A 67 28.61 15.44 15.77
CA SER A 67 28.94 14.31 16.64
C SER A 67 27.92 13.19 16.69
N MET A 68 26.83 13.26 15.92
CA MET A 68 25.90 12.12 15.83
C MET A 68 26.58 11.00 15.02
N PRO A 69 26.72 9.79 15.57
CA PRO A 69 27.24 8.66 14.80
C PRO A 69 26.42 8.50 13.52
N ARG A 70 27.09 8.34 12.38
CA ARG A 70 26.45 8.01 11.11
C ARG A 70 25.52 6.82 11.32
N GLY A 71 24.22 7.07 11.21
CA GLY A 71 23.21 6.04 11.35
C GLY A 71 23.36 5.01 10.23
N VAL A 72 23.03 3.76 10.53
CA VAL A 72 22.94 2.71 9.52
C VAL A 72 21.52 2.73 8.96
N PHE A 73 21.39 2.83 7.64
CA PHE A 73 20.13 2.73 6.94
C PHE A 73 19.82 1.26 6.59
N ILE A 74 18.56 0.88 6.73
CA ILE A 74 18.06 -0.45 6.39
C ILE A 74 16.78 -0.27 5.57
N ASP A 75 16.77 -0.86 4.37
CA ASP A 75 15.57 -1.05 3.54
C ASP A 75 14.87 -2.35 3.94
N GLU A 76 13.53 -2.33 4.01
CA GLU A 76 12.67 -3.45 4.41
C GLU A 76 13.09 -3.99 5.79
N TYR A 77 13.00 -3.15 6.81
CA TYR A 77 13.55 -3.46 8.14
C TYR A 77 12.75 -4.57 8.84
N LEU A 78 13.43 -5.59 9.36
CA LEU A 78 12.76 -6.65 10.11
C LEU A 78 12.68 -6.27 11.60
N LEU A 79 11.46 -6.07 12.07
CA LEU A 79 11.12 -6.02 13.49
C LEU A 79 10.63 -7.40 13.96
N PRO A 80 11.38 -8.11 14.82
CA PRO A 80 11.01 -9.44 15.29
C PRO A 80 9.68 -9.43 16.05
N LYS A 81 8.83 -10.43 15.78
CA LYS A 81 7.62 -10.69 16.57
C LYS A 81 7.94 -10.98 18.04
N LEU A 82 7.05 -10.55 18.94
CA LEU A 82 7.18 -10.81 20.38
C LEU A 82 6.60 -12.14 20.82
N GLU A 83 5.61 -12.63 20.08
CA GLU A 83 4.84 -13.83 20.40
C GLU A 83 4.95 -14.82 19.24
N GLN A 84 4.89 -16.12 19.54
CA GLN A 84 5.10 -17.16 18.53
C GLN A 84 4.08 -17.09 17.39
N ASP A 85 2.83 -16.72 17.69
CA ASP A 85 1.73 -16.66 16.73
C ASP A 85 1.54 -15.26 16.11
N ALA A 86 2.33 -14.27 16.52
CA ALA A 86 2.28 -12.93 15.95
C ALA A 86 3.06 -12.85 14.63
N ALA A 87 2.78 -11.81 13.84
CA ALA A 87 3.55 -11.50 12.62
C ALA A 87 4.79 -10.67 12.96
N ASN A 88 5.88 -10.81 12.21
CA ASN A 88 6.95 -9.82 12.25
C ASN A 88 6.44 -8.46 11.74
N GLY A 89 7.09 -7.38 12.17
CA GLY A 89 6.95 -6.07 11.55
C GLY A 89 7.94 -5.92 10.41
N TRP A 90 7.52 -5.24 9.35
CA TRP A 90 8.34 -4.95 8.17
C TRP A 90 8.12 -3.48 7.78
N PRO A 91 8.66 -2.50 8.54
CA PRO A 91 8.63 -1.12 8.10
C PRO A 91 9.49 -0.94 6.85
N ASP A 92 9.08 -0.03 5.98
CA ASP A 92 9.74 0.20 4.70
C ASP A 92 11.21 0.62 4.90
N TRP A 93 11.51 1.52 5.85
CA TRP A 93 12.88 1.88 6.21
C TRP A 93 13.14 1.94 7.72
N ALA A 94 14.42 1.82 8.09
CA ALA A 94 14.91 2.21 9.40
C ALA A 94 16.28 2.90 9.34
N VAL A 95 16.52 3.83 10.27
CA VAL A 95 17.85 4.40 10.55
C VAL A 95 18.22 4.09 12.00
N LEU A 96 19.33 3.38 12.20
CA LEU A 96 19.80 2.95 13.51
C LEU A 96 21.04 3.73 13.94
N SER A 97 21.00 4.35 15.11
CA SER A 97 22.17 4.93 15.80
C SER A 97 22.42 4.20 17.13
N ALA A 98 23.41 4.66 17.89
CA ALA A 98 23.75 4.08 19.20
C ALA A 98 22.63 4.21 20.25
N ASP A 99 21.77 5.21 20.12
CA ASP A 99 20.79 5.62 21.12
C ASP A 99 19.37 5.83 20.55
N ARG A 100 19.18 5.56 19.24
CA ARG A 100 17.94 5.82 18.53
C ARG A 100 17.68 4.77 17.46
N VAL A 101 16.40 4.41 17.35
CA VAL A 101 15.83 3.66 16.24
C VAL A 101 14.79 4.53 15.60
N TRP A 102 15.02 4.91 14.36
CA TRP A 102 14.06 5.68 13.59
C TRP A 102 13.42 4.78 12.54
N VAL A 103 12.17 4.42 12.76
CA VAL A 103 11.33 3.66 11.83
C VAL A 103 10.64 4.62 10.89
N ILE A 104 10.64 4.34 9.59
CA ILE A 104 9.94 5.15 8.59
C ILE A 104 9.03 4.22 7.79
N GLU A 105 7.73 4.50 7.83
CA GLU A 105 6.71 3.79 7.05
C GLU A 105 6.20 4.71 5.94
N LEU A 106 6.10 4.18 4.74
CA LEU A 106 5.68 4.85 3.53
C LEU A 106 4.31 4.33 3.12
N LYS A 107 3.44 5.22 2.65
CA LYS A 107 2.26 4.84 1.86
C LYS A 107 2.06 5.82 0.72
N THR A 108 1.68 5.35 -0.46
CA THR A 108 1.30 6.29 -1.55
C THR A 108 -0.14 6.74 -1.45
N GLU A 109 -1.01 5.91 -0.89
CA GLU A 109 -2.44 6.15 -0.72
C GLU A 109 -2.75 6.49 0.75
N ALA A 110 -3.67 7.41 0.97
CA ALA A 110 -4.13 7.73 2.32
C ALA A 110 -4.94 6.56 2.90
N GLY A 111 -4.60 6.14 4.12
CA GLY A 111 -5.38 5.12 4.85
C GLY A 111 -5.19 3.68 4.35
N SER A 112 -4.16 3.38 3.56
CA SER A 112 -3.84 2.00 3.13
C SER A 112 -3.15 1.15 4.21
N HIS A 113 -2.98 1.68 5.43
CA HIS A 113 -2.45 0.95 6.58
C HIS A 113 -3.58 0.35 7.43
N ARG A 114 -3.30 -0.76 8.12
CA ARG A 114 -4.19 -1.30 9.15
C ARG A 114 -4.10 -0.43 10.40
N ALA A 115 -5.23 -0.21 11.09
CA ALA A 115 -5.31 0.69 12.25
C ALA A 115 -4.29 0.36 13.37
N ASP A 116 -3.89 -0.91 13.49
CA ASP A 116 -2.93 -1.38 14.49
C ASP A 116 -1.46 -1.38 14.02
N GLN A 117 -1.18 -1.11 12.74
CA GLN A 117 0.14 -1.28 12.16
C GLN A 117 1.20 -0.37 12.81
N LEU A 118 0.95 0.95 12.88
CA LEU A 118 1.92 1.90 13.45
C LEU A 118 2.12 1.71 14.97
N PRO A 119 1.05 1.54 15.79
CA PRO A 119 1.22 1.13 17.19
C PRO A 119 2.02 -0.16 17.33
N TYR A 120 1.81 -1.13 16.43
CA TYR A 120 2.51 -2.40 16.47
C TYR A 120 4.01 -2.23 16.21
N TYR A 121 4.39 -1.42 15.21
CA TYR A 121 5.80 -1.12 14.93
C TYR A 121 6.51 -0.42 16.09
N LEU A 122 5.87 0.56 16.72
CA LEU A 122 6.41 1.21 17.92
C LEU A 122 6.67 0.21 19.05
N ARG A 123 5.74 -0.74 19.27
CA ARG A 123 5.89 -1.80 20.28
C ARG A 123 7.06 -2.73 19.94
N LEU A 124 7.15 -3.19 18.70
CA LEU A 124 8.22 -4.11 18.29
C LEU A 124 9.60 -3.43 18.33
N ALA A 125 9.71 -2.18 17.86
CA ALA A 125 10.95 -1.43 17.89
C ALA A 125 11.45 -1.19 19.32
N ALA A 126 10.56 -0.82 20.24
CA ALA A 126 10.93 -0.64 21.65
C ALA A 126 11.39 -1.95 22.32
N ALA A 127 10.79 -3.08 21.96
CA ALA A 127 11.21 -4.39 22.46
C ALA A 127 12.54 -4.87 21.85
N ALA A 128 12.75 -4.61 20.55
CA ALA A 128 14.00 -4.97 19.86
C ALA A 128 15.19 -4.10 20.29
N HIS A 129 14.93 -2.86 20.72
CA HIS A 129 15.96 -1.88 21.10
C HIS A 129 15.61 -1.20 22.43
N PRO A 130 15.68 -1.93 23.56
CA PRO A 130 15.17 -1.46 24.85
C PRO A 130 15.91 -0.25 25.44
N ASN A 131 17.10 0.07 24.92
CA ASN A 131 17.93 1.17 25.39
C ASN A 131 17.89 2.39 24.45
N CYS A 132 17.11 2.34 23.36
CA CYS A 132 17.04 3.40 22.37
C CYS A 132 15.76 4.22 22.50
N ASN A 133 15.81 5.48 22.10
CA ASN A 133 14.62 6.23 21.73
C ASN A 133 14.05 5.64 20.43
N VAL A 134 12.73 5.58 20.33
CA VAL A 134 12.04 5.03 19.15
C VAL A 134 11.25 6.13 18.48
N ASP A 135 11.62 6.46 17.27
CA ASP A 135 10.86 7.42 16.46
C ASP A 135 10.17 6.70 15.32
N LEU A 136 8.93 7.10 15.03
CA LEU A 136 8.21 6.65 13.86
C LEU A 136 7.82 7.85 13.00
N THR A 137 8.30 7.86 11.76
CA THR A 137 7.81 8.79 10.74
C THR A 137 6.89 8.04 9.78
N TYR A 138 5.70 8.58 9.57
CA TYR A 138 4.74 8.06 8.61
C TYR A 138 4.62 9.02 7.44
N ILE A 139 5.09 8.60 6.26
CA ILE A 139 5.05 9.38 5.02
C ILE A 139 3.89 8.87 4.18
N THR A 140 2.83 9.65 4.02
CA THR A 140 1.65 9.26 3.22
C THR A 140 0.96 10.44 2.56
N GLY A 141 -0.21 10.25 1.94
CA GLY A 141 -1.08 11.36 1.56
C GLY A 141 -1.60 12.14 2.80
N PRO A 142 -2.34 13.23 2.61
CA PRO A 142 -3.00 13.91 3.71
C PRO A 142 -3.89 12.96 4.51
N MET A 143 -3.85 13.05 5.84
CA MET A 143 -4.61 12.18 6.73
C MET A 143 -5.26 12.98 7.86
N THR A 144 -6.46 12.56 8.27
CA THR A 144 -7.22 13.15 9.39
C THR A 144 -7.25 12.25 10.63
N LYS A 145 -6.80 10.99 10.52
CA LYS A 145 -6.73 10.05 11.64
C LYS A 145 -5.71 10.54 12.67
N PRO A 146 -6.00 10.41 13.99
CA PRO A 146 -5.04 10.76 15.03
C PRO A 146 -3.82 9.83 14.97
N GLY A 147 -2.67 10.33 15.43
CA GLY A 147 -1.48 9.51 15.62
C GLY A 147 -1.66 8.42 16.69
N PRO A 148 -0.78 7.42 16.71
CA PRO A 148 -0.80 6.36 17.72
C PRO A 148 -0.55 6.91 19.13
N ALA A 149 -1.03 6.19 20.14
CA ALA A 149 -0.65 6.46 21.52
C ALA A 149 0.85 6.16 21.72
N LEU A 150 1.57 7.09 22.36
CA LEU A 150 3.01 7.01 22.54
C LEU A 150 3.38 6.64 23.98
N LEU A 151 4.40 5.80 24.12
CA LEU A 151 5.06 5.51 25.40
C LEU A 151 6.25 6.46 25.63
N LYS A 152 6.78 6.46 26.86
CA LYS A 152 7.99 7.22 27.19
C LYS A 152 9.15 6.77 26.28
N GLY A 153 9.86 7.74 25.70
CA GLY A 153 10.95 7.48 24.76
C GLY A 153 10.49 7.23 23.33
N GLN A 154 9.19 7.41 23.03
CA GLN A 154 8.66 7.31 21.68
C GLN A 154 8.27 8.68 21.12
N ARG A 155 8.51 8.90 19.82
CA ARG A 155 7.95 10.03 19.07
C ARG A 155 7.27 9.53 17.80
N TYR A 156 6.28 10.28 17.34
CA TYR A 156 5.58 10.02 16.09
C TYR A 156 5.41 11.32 15.32
N SER A 157 5.65 11.25 14.02
CA SER A 157 5.39 12.34 13.10
C SER A 157 4.73 11.81 11.83
N HIS A 158 3.73 12.56 11.35
CA HIS A 158 3.12 12.36 10.03
C HIS A 158 3.53 13.49 9.11
N VAL A 159 3.87 13.14 7.87
CA VAL A 159 4.37 14.05 6.85
C VAL A 159 3.82 13.55 5.51
N THR A 160 3.58 14.48 4.58
CA THR A 160 3.12 14.15 3.24
C THR A 160 4.26 14.01 2.25
N TRP A 161 4.08 13.21 1.19
CA TRP A 161 5.05 13.13 0.09
C TRP A 161 5.39 14.51 -0.52
N GLN A 162 4.42 15.42 -0.53
CA GLN A 162 4.54 16.79 -1.01
C GLN A 162 5.44 17.64 -0.11
N GLN A 163 5.52 17.32 1.18
CA GLN A 163 6.47 17.92 2.12
C GLN A 163 7.85 17.27 2.04
N VAL A 164 7.94 15.99 1.63
CA VAL A 164 9.21 15.27 1.45
C VAL A 164 9.92 15.65 0.15
N LEU A 165 9.18 15.89 -0.93
CA LEU A 165 9.77 16.18 -2.25
C LEU A 165 10.76 17.36 -2.23
N PRO A 166 10.46 18.52 -1.60
CA PRO A 166 11.45 19.61 -1.49
C PRO A 166 12.73 19.23 -0.74
N LEU A 167 12.67 18.25 0.18
CA LEU A 167 13.84 17.76 0.90
C LEU A 167 14.73 16.91 0.00
N ILE A 168 14.12 16.12 -0.89
CA ILE A 168 14.82 15.36 -1.94
C ILE A 168 15.48 16.33 -2.92
N GLU A 169 14.73 17.31 -3.42
CA GLU A 169 15.28 18.35 -4.31
C GLU A 169 16.41 19.13 -3.64
N SER A 170 16.33 19.42 -2.33
CA SER A 170 17.40 20.10 -1.61
C SER A 170 18.66 19.25 -1.42
N ALA A 171 18.55 17.92 -1.38
CA ALA A 171 19.70 17.03 -1.23
C ALA A 171 20.37 16.73 -2.57
N TRP A 172 19.61 16.54 -3.65
CA TRP A 172 20.15 16.10 -4.93
C TRP A 172 19.99 17.09 -6.09
N GLY A 173 19.33 18.24 -5.90
CA GLY A 173 19.00 19.17 -6.99
C GLY A 173 20.22 19.82 -7.67
N ASP A 174 21.35 19.90 -6.99
CA ASP A 174 22.61 20.41 -7.53
C ASP A 174 23.55 19.28 -8.04
N ASP A 175 23.15 18.01 -7.93
CA ASP A 175 23.95 16.88 -8.42
C ASP A 175 24.03 16.91 -9.96
N GLN A 176 25.24 16.86 -10.49
CA GLN A 176 25.51 16.99 -11.93
C GLN A 176 25.42 15.65 -12.68
N ARG A 177 25.21 14.53 -11.98
CA ARG A 177 25.10 13.21 -12.58
C ARG A 177 23.74 13.04 -13.27
N PRO A 178 23.69 12.76 -14.58
CA PRO A 178 22.42 12.64 -15.30
C PRO A 178 21.54 11.49 -14.77
N GLU A 179 22.15 10.43 -14.24
CA GLU A 179 21.43 9.32 -13.61
C GLU A 179 20.71 9.74 -12.32
N VAL A 180 21.28 10.65 -11.52
CA VAL A 180 20.66 11.17 -10.29
C VAL A 180 19.48 12.06 -10.66
N ALA A 181 19.68 12.98 -11.60
CA ALA A 181 18.63 13.85 -12.12
C ALA A 181 17.42 13.03 -12.60
N ALA A 182 17.65 11.94 -13.34
CA ALA A 182 16.57 11.06 -13.80
C ALA A 182 15.76 10.43 -12.66
N TYR A 183 16.41 10.06 -11.54
CA TYR A 183 15.71 9.53 -10.36
C TYR A 183 14.92 10.62 -9.62
N VAL A 184 15.51 11.80 -9.44
CA VAL A 184 14.83 12.95 -8.80
C VAL A 184 13.61 13.37 -9.61
N ASP A 185 13.75 13.53 -10.93
CA ASP A 185 12.65 13.87 -11.84
C ASP A 185 11.53 12.83 -11.79
N MET A 186 11.89 11.55 -11.70
CA MET A 186 10.92 10.46 -11.61
C MET A 186 10.18 10.48 -10.27
N VAL A 187 10.88 10.70 -9.16
CA VAL A 187 10.25 10.87 -7.84
C VAL A 187 9.29 12.06 -7.87
N ALA A 188 9.72 13.21 -8.39
CA ALA A 188 8.89 14.40 -8.53
C ALA A 188 7.64 14.12 -9.38
N THR A 189 7.81 13.40 -10.49
CA THR A 189 6.71 12.98 -11.38
C THR A 189 5.70 12.08 -10.66
N VAL A 190 6.17 11.08 -9.91
CA VAL A 190 5.26 10.17 -9.17
C VAL A 190 4.55 10.91 -8.05
N VAL A 191 5.28 11.67 -7.23
CA VAL A 191 4.73 12.42 -6.09
C VAL A 191 3.67 13.42 -6.56
N SER A 192 3.95 14.19 -7.60
CA SER A 192 3.03 15.21 -8.14
C SER A 192 1.72 14.62 -8.64
N ASN A 193 1.73 13.35 -9.04
CA ASN A 193 0.56 12.66 -9.58
C ASN A 193 -0.18 11.79 -8.56
N LEU A 194 0.29 11.67 -7.31
CA LEU A 194 -0.34 10.79 -6.30
C LEU A 194 -1.82 11.10 -6.07
N SER A 195 -2.21 12.37 -6.17
CA SER A 195 -3.60 12.82 -6.03
C SER A 195 -4.37 12.94 -7.35
N LEU A 196 -3.69 12.80 -8.49
CA LEU A 196 -4.25 13.06 -9.81
C LEU A 196 -4.51 11.77 -10.60
N LEU A 197 -3.62 10.80 -10.47
CA LEU A 197 -3.62 9.58 -11.27
C LEU A 197 -3.83 8.36 -10.39
N LYS A 198 -4.58 7.38 -10.92
CA LYS A 198 -4.66 6.05 -10.35
C LYS A 198 -3.29 5.35 -10.45
N PRO A 199 -2.97 4.36 -9.59
CA PRO A 199 -1.70 3.63 -9.67
C PRO A 199 -1.42 3.04 -11.07
N THR A 200 -2.45 2.49 -11.73
CA THR A 200 -2.34 1.92 -13.08
C THR A 200 -2.11 2.99 -14.15
N GLU A 201 -2.82 4.12 -14.07
CA GLU A 201 -2.65 5.26 -14.98
C GLU A 201 -1.26 5.90 -14.79
N GLN A 202 -0.80 6.07 -13.55
CA GLN A 202 0.54 6.55 -13.25
C GLN A 202 1.61 5.69 -13.93
N ARG A 203 1.47 4.37 -13.80
CA ARG A 203 2.38 3.41 -14.42
C ARG A 203 2.34 3.53 -15.96
N GLN A 204 1.15 3.68 -16.56
CA GLN A 204 1.03 3.87 -18.00
C GLN A 204 1.72 5.14 -18.47
N VAL A 205 1.50 6.27 -17.78
CA VAL A 205 2.12 7.55 -18.08
C VAL A 205 3.65 7.45 -18.03
N VAL A 206 4.20 6.89 -16.95
CA VAL A 206 5.67 6.79 -16.79
C VAL A 206 6.31 5.84 -17.79
N LEU A 207 5.65 4.72 -18.11
CA LEU A 207 6.16 3.75 -19.08
C LEU A 207 5.90 4.15 -20.53
N GLY A 208 5.22 5.27 -20.79
CA GLY A 208 4.81 5.65 -22.14
C GLY A 208 3.88 4.64 -22.80
N LEU A 209 3.13 3.87 -22.01
CA LEU A 209 2.19 2.90 -22.52
C LEU A 209 0.94 3.62 -23.03
N PRO A 210 0.36 3.18 -24.16
CA PRO A 210 -0.89 3.77 -24.64
C PRO A 210 -1.94 3.65 -23.54
N ARG A 211 -2.61 4.78 -23.24
CA ARG A 211 -3.78 4.78 -22.35
C ARG A 211 -4.76 3.79 -22.97
N ALA A 212 -5.16 2.78 -22.21
CA ALA A 212 -6.23 1.90 -22.66
C ALA A 212 -7.43 2.80 -22.94
N GLU A 213 -7.81 2.95 -24.22
CA GLU A 213 -9.06 3.62 -24.52
C GLU A 213 -10.15 2.87 -23.76
N PRO A 214 -11.07 3.57 -23.06
CA PRO A 214 -12.20 2.91 -22.44
C PRO A 214 -12.87 2.12 -23.55
N HIS A 215 -12.73 0.79 -23.52
CA HIS A 215 -13.45 -0.05 -24.44
C HIS A 215 -14.93 0.30 -24.20
N PRO A 216 -15.65 0.84 -25.20
CA PRO A 216 -17.09 0.90 -25.08
C PRO A 216 -17.50 -0.54 -24.79
N ALA A 217 -18.16 -0.75 -23.65
CA ALA A 217 -18.65 -2.06 -23.27
C ALA A 217 -19.32 -2.66 -24.51
N THR A 218 -18.66 -3.65 -25.12
CA THR A 218 -19.17 -4.26 -26.33
C THR A 218 -20.37 -5.07 -25.89
N VAL A 219 -21.52 -4.42 -25.90
CA VAL A 219 -22.83 -5.06 -26.01
C VAL A 219 -22.88 -5.64 -27.42
N GLU A 220 -22.01 -6.61 -27.70
CA GLU A 220 -22.16 -7.46 -28.85
C GLU A 220 -23.08 -8.60 -28.44
N GLY A 221 -24.37 -8.29 -28.55
CA GLY A 221 -25.41 -9.28 -28.71
C GLY A 221 -25.09 -10.15 -29.93
N ARG A 222 -24.52 -11.33 -29.68
CA ARG A 222 -24.76 -12.47 -30.57
C ARG A 222 -26.16 -12.97 -30.27
N VAL A 223 -27.10 -12.49 -31.07
CA VAL A 223 -28.43 -13.06 -31.24
C VAL A 223 -28.25 -14.49 -31.76
N ASN A 224 -28.26 -15.45 -30.84
CA ASN A 224 -28.70 -16.80 -31.17
C ASN A 224 -30.18 -16.84 -30.85
N GLU A 225 -30.99 -16.81 -31.91
CA GLU A 225 -32.41 -17.14 -31.86
C GLU A 225 -32.60 -18.52 -31.22
N ARG A 226 -33.01 -18.51 -29.95
CA ARG A 226 -33.88 -19.54 -29.37
C ARG A 226 -34.64 -18.91 -28.22
N THR A 227 -35.84 -18.48 -28.58
CA THR A 227 -37.03 -18.28 -27.75
C THR A 227 -36.99 -19.04 -26.42
N THR A 228 -36.87 -18.30 -25.33
CA THR A 228 -37.64 -18.48 -24.09
C THR A 228 -37.63 -17.15 -23.34
N ASP A 229 -38.81 -16.59 -23.11
CA ASP A 229 -39.02 -15.36 -22.35
C ASP A 229 -38.41 -15.47 -20.94
N VAL A 230 -37.47 -14.59 -20.62
CA VAL A 230 -37.01 -14.34 -19.25
C VAL A 230 -37.08 -12.83 -19.01
N PRO A 231 -37.75 -12.36 -17.95
CA PRO A 231 -37.89 -10.93 -17.69
C PRO A 231 -36.53 -10.30 -17.34
N ALA A 232 -36.31 -9.08 -17.82
CA ALA A 232 -35.13 -8.28 -17.54
C ALA A 232 -34.89 -8.18 -16.03
N ALA A 233 -33.80 -8.81 -15.57
CA ALA A 233 -33.39 -8.77 -14.18
C ALA A 233 -32.95 -7.35 -13.83
N THR A 234 -33.65 -6.74 -12.89
CA THR A 234 -33.27 -5.51 -12.21
C THR A 234 -31.90 -5.70 -11.58
N GLU A 235 -30.97 -4.76 -11.79
CA GLU A 235 -29.67 -4.74 -11.12
C GLU A 235 -29.86 -4.93 -9.60
N PRO A 236 -29.20 -5.93 -8.97
CA PRO A 236 -29.39 -6.23 -7.56
C PRO A 236 -28.90 -5.05 -6.70
N SER A 237 -29.80 -4.45 -5.92
CA SER A 237 -29.53 -3.22 -5.16
C SER A 237 -28.94 -3.44 -3.75
N GLY A 238 -28.37 -4.62 -3.46
CA GLY A 238 -27.81 -4.92 -2.14
C GLY A 238 -26.97 -6.21 -2.04
N LEU A 239 -26.24 -6.36 -0.93
CA LEU A 239 -25.32 -7.49 -0.67
C LEU A 239 -26.04 -8.85 -0.67
N LEU A 240 -27.20 -8.93 -0.01
CA LEU A 240 -28.02 -10.14 -0.01
C LEU A 240 -28.55 -10.51 -1.41
N ASP A 241 -28.87 -9.50 -2.24
CA ASP A 241 -29.35 -9.74 -3.60
C ASP A 241 -28.24 -10.27 -4.51
N LEU A 242 -27.00 -9.76 -4.36
CA LEU A 242 -25.82 -10.31 -5.02
C LEU A 242 -25.56 -11.76 -4.60
N ALA A 243 -25.69 -12.06 -3.30
CA ALA A 243 -25.55 -13.42 -2.79
C ALA A 243 -26.64 -14.35 -3.37
N ARG A 244 -27.91 -13.91 -3.39
CA ARG A 244 -29.03 -14.69 -3.97
C ARG A 244 -28.87 -14.93 -5.46
N ALA A 245 -28.47 -13.93 -6.22
CA ALA A 245 -28.19 -14.05 -7.64
C ALA A 245 -27.05 -15.06 -7.91
N THR A 246 -25.97 -14.99 -7.10
CA THR A 246 -24.85 -15.94 -7.15
C THR A 246 -25.28 -17.35 -6.76
N ALA A 247 -26.19 -17.50 -5.81
CA ALA A 247 -26.75 -18.79 -5.43
C ALA A 247 -27.58 -19.40 -6.57
N ALA A 248 -28.38 -18.58 -7.27
CA ALA A 248 -29.26 -19.01 -8.34
C ALA A 248 -28.49 -19.55 -9.55
N ASP A 249 -27.48 -18.83 -10.04
CA ASP A 249 -26.80 -19.16 -11.30
C ASP A 249 -25.35 -19.66 -11.15
N GLY A 250 -24.78 -19.59 -9.95
CA GLY A 250 -23.40 -19.99 -9.67
C GLY A 250 -22.32 -19.06 -10.24
N ARG A 251 -22.70 -17.94 -10.87
CA ARG A 251 -21.74 -16.98 -11.43
C ARG A 251 -21.17 -16.11 -10.32
N GLN A 252 -19.85 -16.00 -10.29
CA GLN A 252 -19.16 -15.13 -9.35
C GLN A 252 -19.53 -13.67 -9.62
N ARG A 253 -19.76 -12.91 -8.56
CA ARG A 253 -20.05 -11.47 -8.61
C ARG A 253 -19.15 -10.73 -7.64
N GLY A 254 -18.89 -9.47 -7.91
CA GLY A 254 -18.08 -8.61 -7.05
C GLY A 254 -18.83 -7.32 -6.70
N ILE A 255 -18.46 -6.74 -5.57
CA ILE A 255 -18.75 -5.35 -5.24
C ILE A 255 -17.43 -4.66 -4.88
N GLY A 256 -17.22 -3.50 -5.48
CA GLY A 256 -16.07 -2.65 -5.22
C GLY A 256 -16.29 -1.77 -3.99
N ALA A 257 -15.20 -1.19 -3.50
CA ALA A 257 -15.26 -0.14 -2.49
C ALA A 257 -14.08 0.83 -2.68
N GLN A 258 -14.17 2.01 -2.07
CA GLN A 258 -13.15 3.04 -2.22
C GLN A 258 -11.92 2.80 -1.34
N ASN A 259 -12.03 1.95 -0.33
CA ASN A 259 -10.95 1.62 0.58
C ASN A 259 -11.11 0.20 1.20
N PRO A 260 -10.04 -0.38 1.77
CA PRO A 260 -10.08 -1.73 2.33
C PRO A 260 -10.98 -1.87 3.57
N GLU A 261 -11.09 -0.84 4.41
CA GLU A 261 -11.91 -0.86 5.63
C GLU A 261 -13.40 -1.03 5.27
N GLU A 262 -13.86 -0.34 4.22
CA GLU A 262 -15.20 -0.48 3.68
C GLU A 262 -15.46 -1.91 3.18
N LEU A 263 -14.50 -2.56 2.51
CA LEU A 263 -14.66 -3.96 2.10
C LEU A 263 -14.78 -4.92 3.27
N GLU A 264 -14.05 -4.70 4.36
CA GLU A 264 -14.18 -5.51 5.58
C GLU A 264 -15.56 -5.33 6.22
N VAL A 265 -16.05 -4.09 6.30
CA VAL A 265 -17.41 -3.80 6.79
C VAL A 265 -18.46 -4.46 5.90
N LEU A 266 -18.36 -4.34 4.58
CA LEU A 266 -19.28 -4.96 3.62
C LEU A 266 -19.23 -6.50 3.70
N ARG A 267 -18.04 -7.09 3.88
CA ARG A 267 -17.87 -8.53 4.06
C ARG A 267 -18.60 -9.00 5.31
N ASP A 268 -18.37 -8.33 6.43
CA ASP A 268 -18.92 -8.74 7.72
C ASP A 268 -20.46 -8.55 7.73
N GLN A 269 -20.96 -7.48 7.10
CA GLN A 269 -22.39 -7.29 6.84
C GLN A 269 -22.97 -8.42 5.98
N ALA A 270 -22.33 -8.75 4.85
CA ALA A 270 -22.79 -9.83 3.98
C ALA A 270 -22.79 -11.19 4.68
N LEU A 271 -21.77 -11.49 5.48
CA LEU A 271 -21.70 -12.71 6.29
C LEU A 271 -22.84 -12.76 7.31
N ALA A 272 -23.13 -11.65 8.00
CA ALA A 272 -24.23 -11.58 8.96
C ALA A 272 -25.60 -11.73 8.28
N GLU A 273 -25.81 -11.13 7.11
CA GLU A 273 -27.06 -11.26 6.35
C GLU A 273 -27.28 -12.69 5.86
N VAL A 274 -26.27 -13.32 5.25
CA VAL A 274 -26.33 -14.72 4.80
C VAL A 274 -26.52 -15.68 5.99
N GLY A 275 -25.87 -15.41 7.13
CA GLY A 275 -25.97 -16.21 8.34
C GLY A 275 -27.36 -16.24 8.97
N ARG A 276 -28.16 -15.18 8.80
CA ARG A 276 -29.55 -15.10 9.32
C ARG A 276 -30.56 -15.88 8.49
N LEU A 277 -30.19 -16.40 7.32
CA LEU A 277 -31.10 -17.13 6.45
C LEU A 277 -31.44 -18.53 7.00
N PRO A 278 -32.62 -19.08 6.67
CA PRO A 278 -32.99 -20.45 6.98
C PRO A 278 -31.92 -21.47 6.56
N THR A 279 -31.75 -22.55 7.32
CA THR A 279 -30.72 -23.58 7.07
C THR A 279 -30.82 -24.25 5.70
N ASP A 280 -32.00 -24.25 5.10
CA ASP A 280 -32.32 -24.81 3.79
C ASP A 280 -32.23 -23.79 2.64
N ASP A 281 -31.93 -22.52 2.91
CA ASP A 281 -31.76 -21.49 1.88
C ASP A 281 -30.46 -21.72 1.08
N ALA A 282 -30.59 -21.83 -0.25
CA ALA A 282 -29.46 -22.06 -1.16
C ALA A 282 -28.39 -20.95 -1.11
N THR A 283 -28.74 -19.75 -0.66
CA THR A 283 -27.82 -18.62 -0.48
C THR A 283 -26.76 -18.89 0.59
N ARG A 284 -27.02 -19.81 1.53
CA ARG A 284 -26.03 -20.21 2.56
C ARG A 284 -24.81 -20.96 2.01
N PHE A 285 -24.86 -21.36 0.74
CA PHE A 285 -23.73 -21.93 0.01
C PHE A 285 -22.86 -20.87 -0.66
N VAL A 286 -23.22 -19.59 -0.58
CA VAL A 286 -22.42 -18.47 -1.08
C VAL A 286 -21.55 -17.91 0.03
N LEU A 287 -20.27 -17.71 -0.27
CA LEU A 287 -19.33 -17.06 0.64
C LEU A 287 -18.95 -15.69 0.08
N PRO A 288 -19.15 -14.61 0.86
CA PRO A 288 -18.49 -13.32 0.66
C PRO A 288 -17.02 -13.42 1.09
N TRP A 289 -16.08 -13.06 0.23
CA TRP A 289 -14.64 -13.09 0.51
C TRP A 289 -13.87 -11.99 -0.22
N LEU A 290 -12.75 -11.55 0.35
CA LEU A 290 -11.95 -10.46 -0.23
C LEU A 290 -10.99 -11.00 -1.29
N TRP A 291 -11.16 -10.55 -2.52
CA TRP A 291 -10.18 -10.78 -3.57
C TRP A 291 -9.08 -9.72 -3.52
N GLN A 292 -7.84 -10.17 -3.63
CA GLN A 292 -6.65 -9.30 -3.60
C GLN A 292 -5.79 -9.56 -4.83
N GLY A 293 -5.65 -8.54 -5.69
CA GLY A 293 -4.79 -8.58 -6.86
C GLY A 293 -3.35 -8.94 -6.48
N GLY A 294 -2.77 -9.92 -7.17
CA GLY A 294 -1.41 -10.40 -6.93
C GLY A 294 -1.27 -11.42 -5.80
N ARG A 295 -2.28 -11.59 -4.93
CA ARG A 295 -2.32 -12.64 -3.90
C ARG A 295 -3.36 -13.72 -4.17
N THR A 296 -4.43 -13.37 -4.88
CA THR A 296 -5.47 -14.30 -5.28
C THR A 296 -5.51 -14.42 -6.80
N ASP A 297 -5.62 -15.65 -7.28
CA ASP A 297 -5.72 -15.94 -8.71
C ASP A 297 -7.02 -15.34 -9.32
N GLY A 298 -7.00 -15.14 -10.63
CA GLY A 298 -8.11 -14.60 -11.40
C GLY A 298 -7.96 -13.12 -11.74
N ARG A 299 -8.95 -12.59 -12.47
CA ARG A 299 -9.06 -11.17 -12.83
C ARG A 299 -10.14 -10.52 -12.00
N ALA A 300 -9.98 -9.25 -11.67
CA ALA A 300 -11.01 -8.44 -11.00
C ALA A 300 -12.35 -8.50 -11.74
N LEU A 301 -13.45 -8.40 -10.98
CA LEU A 301 -14.82 -8.41 -11.49
C LEU A 301 -15.48 -7.03 -11.45
N THR A 302 -14.87 -6.10 -10.72
CA THR A 302 -15.33 -4.73 -10.51
C THR A 302 -14.28 -3.73 -10.94
N VAL A 303 -14.70 -2.50 -11.22
CA VAL A 303 -13.79 -1.41 -11.58
C VAL A 303 -12.83 -1.12 -10.42
N GLU A 304 -13.33 -1.15 -9.20
CA GLU A 304 -12.55 -0.95 -7.98
C GLU A 304 -11.56 -2.10 -7.75
N GLY A 305 -11.93 -3.34 -8.07
CA GLY A 305 -11.01 -4.47 -8.05
C GLY A 305 -9.88 -4.32 -9.06
N GLU A 306 -10.16 -3.82 -10.27
CA GLU A 306 -9.15 -3.51 -11.27
C GLU A 306 -8.26 -2.33 -10.83
N GLU A 307 -8.84 -1.36 -10.12
CA GLU A 307 -8.20 -0.10 -9.74
C GLU A 307 -7.33 -0.19 -8.48
N PHE A 308 -7.87 -0.79 -7.43
CA PHE A 308 -7.24 -0.87 -6.10
C PHE A 308 -6.67 -2.25 -5.80
N GLY A 309 -6.87 -3.22 -6.69
CA GLY A 309 -6.47 -4.61 -6.46
C GLY A 309 -7.27 -5.26 -5.32
N LEU A 310 -8.44 -4.74 -4.98
CA LEU A 310 -9.26 -5.21 -3.86
C LEU A 310 -10.75 -5.14 -4.22
N GLU A 311 -11.48 -6.22 -4.00
CA GLU A 311 -12.95 -6.25 -4.14
C GLU A 311 -13.55 -7.34 -3.24
N LEU A 312 -14.82 -7.20 -2.88
CA LEU A 312 -15.57 -8.25 -2.19
C LEU A 312 -16.25 -9.14 -3.21
N ARG A 313 -15.93 -10.44 -3.21
CA ARG A 313 -16.52 -11.43 -4.12
C ARG A 313 -17.52 -12.33 -3.44
N PHE A 314 -18.52 -12.72 -4.21
CA PHE A 314 -19.50 -13.74 -3.85
C PHE A 314 -19.27 -14.98 -4.72
N SER A 315 -18.98 -16.11 -4.07
CA SER A 315 -18.75 -17.39 -4.76
C SER A 315 -19.60 -18.50 -4.18
N ARG A 316 -20.18 -19.35 -5.03
CA ARG A 316 -20.97 -20.51 -4.63
C ARG A 316 -20.09 -21.74 -4.41
N TYR A 317 -20.32 -22.44 -3.29
CA TYR A 317 -19.59 -23.65 -2.91
C TYR A 317 -20.53 -24.86 -2.79
N LYS A 318 -19.95 -26.07 -2.79
CA LYS A 318 -20.70 -27.33 -2.64
C LYS A 318 -21.09 -27.63 -1.18
N LYS A 319 -20.45 -26.97 -0.22
CA LYS A 319 -20.69 -27.13 1.22
C LYS A 319 -21.01 -25.78 1.82
N ILE A 320 -21.86 -25.75 2.86
CA ILE A 320 -22.17 -24.55 3.63
C ILE A 320 -20.86 -23.96 4.17
N GLN A 321 -20.62 -22.69 3.83
CA GLN A 321 -19.42 -21.95 4.26
C GLN A 321 -19.71 -21.08 5.49
N VAL A 322 -20.92 -20.52 5.57
CA VAL A 322 -21.33 -19.64 6.67
C VAL A 322 -22.06 -20.47 7.73
N ARG A 323 -21.37 -20.77 8.83
CA ARG A 323 -21.93 -21.42 10.02
C ARG A 323 -22.35 -20.32 11.01
N VAL A 324 -23.53 -20.51 11.60
CA VAL A 324 -24.02 -19.68 12.71
C VAL A 324 -23.34 -20.14 13.99
#